data_AF-A0A0K8J454-F1
#
_entry.id   AF-A0A0K8J454-F1
#
_cell.length_a   1.000
_cell.length_b   1.000
_cell.length_c   1.000
_cell.angle_alpha   90.00
_cell.angle_beta   90.00
_cell.angle_gamma   90.00
#
_symmetry.space_group_name_H-M   'P 1'
#
loop_
_entity.id
_entity.type
_entity.pdbx_description
1 polymer ?
#
loop_
_entity_poly.entity_id
_entity_poly.type
_entity_poly.pdbx_seq_one_letter_code
_entity_poly.pdbx_strand_id
1 'polypeptide(L)'
;MKKKKIIVLIAIFCLFILTIFLLLNNKNKKVLVINELSLDNINNRYIGSEPPHIIYADSENIIINCGGVYVYNMSSKSLIKTLDVLSFKDEMDPDTFYDCFATEDGKKIIFTFTKLNLKGASTYYCYSFDSDKLSKINEVDYKKYRENAFENSRNDINDDIDNNTRTGLTYISDTEYIYLLTPEMIIGNIVAVYVKDSVETYYQIFK
;
A
#
# COMPACT_ATOMS: atom_id res chain seq x y z
N MET A 1 41.57 -39.98 32.35
CA MET A 1 40.58 -40.22 31.26
C MET A 1 39.18 -39.65 31.52
N LYS A 2 38.64 -39.70 32.76
CA LYS A 2 37.26 -39.23 33.05
C LYS A 2 36.99 -37.73 32.77
N LYS A 3 37.93 -36.83 33.10
CA LYS A 3 37.79 -35.37 32.85
C LYS A 3 37.71 -35.00 31.35
N LYS A 4 38.47 -35.67 30.48
CA LYS A 4 38.42 -35.45 29.02
C LYS A 4 37.06 -35.85 28.43
N LYS A 5 36.45 -36.93 28.93
CA LYS A 5 35.09 -37.36 28.50
C LYS A 5 34.01 -36.37 28.90
N ILE A 6 34.13 -35.75 30.09
CA ILE A 6 33.18 -34.73 30.57
C ILE A 6 33.23 -33.46 29.69
N ILE A 7 34.44 -33.00 29.34
CA ILE A 7 34.61 -31.81 28.47
C ILE A 7 34.00 -32.05 27.08
N VAL A 8 34.21 -33.24 26.50
CA VAL A 8 33.61 -33.60 25.21
C VAL A 8 32.08 -33.65 25.30
N LEU A 9 31.52 -34.15 26.41
CA LEU A 9 30.07 -34.19 26.62
C LEU A 9 29.47 -32.78 26.69
N ILE A 10 30.13 -31.87 27.39
CA ILE A 10 29.71 -30.46 27.50
C ILE A 10 29.77 -29.78 26.13
N ALA A 11 30.84 -30.01 25.35
CA ALA A 11 30.97 -29.44 24.01
C ALA A 11 29.84 -29.91 23.07
N ILE A 12 29.49 -31.20 23.11
CA ILE A 12 28.38 -31.76 22.32
C ILE A 12 27.05 -31.18 22.77
N PHE A 13 26.83 -31.00 24.08
CA PHE A 13 25.61 -30.41 24.61
C PHE A 13 25.45 -28.92 24.23
N CYS A 14 26.54 -28.15 24.27
CA CYS A 14 26.53 -26.76 23.79
C CYS A 14 26.25 -26.68 22.28
N LEU A 15 26.83 -27.59 21.49
CA LEU A 15 26.57 -27.66 20.05
C LEU A 15 25.10 -27.97 19.77
N PHE A 16 24.51 -28.91 20.54
CA PHE A 16 23.11 -29.29 20.44
C PHE A 16 22.17 -28.12 20.78
N ILE A 17 22.43 -27.39 21.86
CA ILE A 17 21.69 -26.17 22.22
C ILE A 17 21.80 -25.12 21.12
N LEU A 18 23.00 -24.89 20.57
CA LEU A 18 23.22 -23.93 19.50
C LEU A 18 22.42 -24.31 18.24
N THR A 19 22.41 -25.59 17.85
CA THR A 19 21.60 -26.06 16.72
C THR A 19 20.11 -25.94 16.97
N ILE A 20 19.62 -26.23 18.17
CA ILE A 20 18.20 -26.04 18.52
C ILE A 20 17.85 -24.55 18.48
N PHE A 21 18.70 -23.68 19.03
CA PHE A 21 18.51 -22.24 19.00
C PHE A 21 18.45 -21.72 17.56
N LEU A 22 19.38 -22.14 16.69
CA LEU A 22 19.36 -21.80 15.26
C LEU A 22 18.11 -22.34 14.56
N LEU A 23 17.68 -23.57 14.84
CA LEU A 23 16.46 -24.16 14.26
C LEU A 23 15.18 -23.48 14.74
N LEU A 24 15.11 -23.06 16.00
CA LEU A 24 13.99 -22.30 16.56
C LEU A 24 13.95 -20.88 15.99
N ASN A 25 15.10 -20.23 15.80
CA ASN A 25 15.18 -18.88 15.23
C ASN A 25 14.89 -18.86 13.72
N ASN A 26 15.13 -19.98 13.01
CA ASN A 26 14.79 -20.12 11.59
C ASN A 26 13.34 -20.59 11.36
N LYS A 27 12.66 -21.12 12.37
CA LYS A 27 11.24 -21.44 12.27
C LYS A 27 10.43 -20.14 12.37
N ASN A 28 9.91 -19.73 11.22
CA ASN A 28 8.85 -18.74 11.04
C ASN A 28 9.27 -17.27 10.96
N LYS A 29 10.24 -16.93 10.11
CA LYS A 29 10.03 -15.71 9.32
C LYS A 29 8.93 -16.00 8.31
N LYS A 30 7.66 -15.90 8.74
CA LYS A 30 6.50 -15.95 7.84
C LYS A 30 6.76 -14.86 6.80
N VAL A 31 7.03 -15.26 5.56
CA VAL A 31 7.22 -14.30 4.47
C VAL A 31 5.90 -13.55 4.35
N LEU A 32 5.94 -12.24 4.56
CA LEU A 32 4.78 -11.39 4.38
C LEU A 32 4.57 -11.25 2.88
N VAL A 33 3.38 -11.62 2.43
CA VAL A 33 2.98 -11.55 1.02
C VAL A 33 1.73 -10.70 0.95
N ILE A 34 1.74 -9.73 0.03
CA ILE A 34 0.55 -9.03 -0.40
C ILE A 34 0.14 -9.64 -1.73
N ASN A 35 -1.07 -10.18 -1.80
CA ASN A 35 -1.56 -10.82 -3.01
C ASN A 35 -1.98 -9.77 -4.03
N GLU A 36 -1.94 -10.14 -5.30
CA GLU A 36 -2.59 -9.37 -6.35
C GLU A 36 -4.10 -9.60 -6.30
N LEU A 37 -4.85 -8.54 -6.59
CA LEU A 37 -6.30 -8.57 -6.61
C LEU A 37 -6.77 -9.01 -7.99
N SER A 38 -7.61 -10.06 -8.05
CA SER A 38 -8.21 -10.54 -9.30
C SER A 38 -9.19 -9.51 -9.87
N LEU A 39 -8.91 -9.05 -11.09
CA LEU A 39 -9.71 -8.06 -11.80
C LEU A 39 -11.05 -8.62 -12.30
N ASP A 40 -11.21 -9.95 -12.37
CA ASP A 40 -12.38 -10.61 -12.95
C ASP A 40 -13.71 -10.18 -12.33
N ASN A 41 -13.68 -9.73 -11.07
CA ASN A 41 -14.87 -9.30 -10.34
C ASN A 41 -14.78 -7.87 -9.80
N ILE A 42 -13.69 -7.13 -10.07
CA ILE A 42 -13.51 -5.80 -9.49
C ILE A 42 -14.43 -4.77 -10.15
N ASN A 43 -14.73 -4.97 -11.44
CA ASN A 43 -15.45 -4.00 -12.25
C ASN A 43 -16.88 -3.75 -11.76
N ASN A 44 -17.47 -4.68 -11.01
CA ASN A 44 -18.81 -4.56 -10.45
C ASN A 44 -18.81 -4.30 -8.93
N ARG A 45 -17.64 -4.12 -8.31
CA ARG A 45 -17.57 -3.81 -6.88
C ARG A 45 -17.94 -2.36 -6.64
N TYR A 46 -18.83 -2.14 -5.69
CA TYR A 46 -19.09 -0.81 -5.17
C TYR A 46 -17.84 -0.27 -4.47
N ILE A 47 -17.56 0.99 -4.73
CA ILE A 47 -16.66 1.80 -3.91
C ILE A 47 -17.27 1.84 -2.51
N GLY A 48 -16.45 1.62 -1.48
CA GLY A 48 -16.88 1.60 -0.09
C GLY A 48 -17.35 2.96 0.42
N SER A 49 -17.35 3.14 1.74
CA SER A 49 -17.77 4.42 2.36
C SER A 49 -16.84 5.60 2.07
N GLU A 50 -15.60 5.32 1.61
CA GLU A 50 -14.63 6.35 1.23
C GLU A 50 -14.44 6.37 -0.30
N PRO A 51 -14.41 7.56 -0.91
CA PRO A 51 -14.15 7.69 -2.33
C PRO A 51 -12.71 7.25 -2.68
N PRO A 52 -12.45 6.89 -3.94
CA PRO A 52 -11.10 6.62 -4.42
C PRO A 52 -10.21 7.84 -4.21
N HIS A 53 -8.98 7.59 -3.79
CA HIS A 53 -7.99 8.64 -3.60
C HIS A 53 -6.70 8.31 -4.34
N ILE A 54 -6.07 9.35 -4.88
CA ILE A 54 -4.75 9.26 -5.48
C ILE A 54 -3.72 9.27 -4.34
N ILE A 55 -2.86 8.28 -4.26
CA ILE A 55 -1.75 8.25 -3.27
C ILE A 55 -0.40 8.55 -3.90
N TYR A 56 -0.33 8.57 -5.24
CA TYR A 56 0.82 8.99 -6.02
C TYR A 56 0.40 9.35 -7.45
N ALA A 57 1.06 10.34 -8.04
CA ALA A 57 0.98 10.60 -9.47
C ALA A 57 2.27 11.20 -10.01
N ASP A 58 2.63 10.80 -11.22
CA ASP A 58 3.60 11.48 -12.07
C ASP A 58 3.03 11.56 -13.50
N SER A 59 3.86 11.98 -14.47
CA SER A 59 3.46 12.14 -15.87
C SER A 59 3.11 10.81 -16.58
N GLU A 60 3.49 9.67 -16.01
CA GLU A 60 3.35 8.34 -16.61
C GLU A 60 2.48 7.39 -15.77
N ASN A 61 2.39 7.60 -14.47
CA ASN A 61 1.83 6.65 -13.51
C ASN A 61 0.88 7.35 -12.55
N ILE A 62 -0.17 6.61 -12.17
CA ILE A 62 -1.05 6.97 -11.07
C ILE A 62 -1.19 5.76 -10.15
N ILE A 63 -1.12 6.01 -8.84
CA ILE A 63 -1.44 5.02 -7.82
C ILE A 63 -2.71 5.48 -7.10
N ILE A 64 -3.74 4.65 -7.13
CA ILE A 64 -5.00 4.91 -6.46
C ILE A 64 -5.25 3.89 -5.36
N ASN A 65 -5.91 4.32 -4.29
CA ASN A 65 -6.48 3.44 -3.28
C ASN A 65 -8.01 3.56 -3.27
N CYS A 66 -8.69 2.43 -3.41
CA CYS A 66 -10.13 2.30 -3.35
C CYS A 66 -10.54 0.91 -2.82
N GLY A 67 -10.17 0.63 -1.56
CA GLY A 67 -10.36 -0.70 -0.95
C GLY A 67 -9.31 -1.73 -1.38
N GLY A 68 -8.20 -1.25 -1.92
CA GLY A 68 -7.12 -1.96 -2.59
C GLY A 68 -6.24 -0.92 -3.25
N VAL A 69 -4.97 -1.23 -3.52
CA VAL A 69 -4.06 -0.30 -4.21
C VAL A 69 -3.87 -0.74 -5.66
N TYR A 70 -3.99 0.20 -6.59
CA TYR A 70 -3.89 -0.05 -8.02
C TYR A 70 -2.89 0.92 -8.64
N VAL A 71 -1.94 0.38 -9.39
CA VAL A 71 -0.93 1.14 -10.12
C VAL A 71 -1.26 1.04 -11.60
N TYR A 72 -1.52 2.19 -12.21
CA TYR A 72 -1.87 2.30 -13.61
C TYR A 72 -0.82 3.14 -14.33
N ASN A 73 -0.30 2.60 -15.43
CA ASN A 73 0.59 3.35 -16.31
C ASN A 73 -0.23 3.94 -17.47
N MET A 74 -0.23 5.27 -17.56
CA MET A 74 -0.96 6.05 -18.55
C MET A 74 -0.37 5.92 -19.95
N SER A 75 0.96 5.74 -20.05
CA SER A 75 1.65 5.57 -21.33
C SER A 75 1.31 4.24 -22.00
N SER A 76 1.40 3.14 -21.27
CA SER A 76 1.03 1.79 -21.75
C SER A 76 -0.47 1.51 -21.67
N LYS A 77 -1.25 2.37 -21.01
CA LYS A 77 -2.69 2.25 -20.79
C LYS A 77 -3.07 0.92 -20.12
N SER A 78 -2.35 0.56 -19.07
CA SER A 78 -2.52 -0.74 -18.41
C SER A 78 -2.32 -0.64 -16.90
N LEU A 79 -3.08 -1.44 -16.15
CA LEU A 79 -2.77 -1.76 -14.77
C LEU A 79 -1.49 -2.59 -14.71
N ILE A 80 -0.47 -2.07 -14.02
CA ILE A 80 0.84 -2.73 -13.89
C ILE A 80 0.98 -3.47 -12.56
N LYS A 81 0.23 -3.07 -11.53
CA LYS A 81 0.22 -3.74 -10.23
C LYS A 81 -1.10 -3.54 -9.51
N THR A 82 -1.54 -4.58 -8.81
CA THR A 82 -2.67 -4.50 -7.88
C THR A 82 -2.25 -5.11 -6.55
N LEU A 83 -2.71 -4.53 -5.45
CA LEU A 83 -2.37 -4.96 -4.10
C LEU A 83 -3.65 -5.11 -3.28
N ASP A 84 -3.96 -6.34 -2.90
CA ASP A 84 -5.14 -6.66 -2.11
C ASP A 84 -4.89 -6.41 -0.63
N VAL A 85 -5.53 -5.38 -0.08
CA VAL A 85 -5.45 -5.02 1.34
C VAL A 85 -6.05 -6.12 2.22
N LEU A 86 -6.94 -6.98 1.69
CA LEU A 86 -7.42 -8.15 2.41
C LEU A 86 -6.32 -9.20 2.65
N SER A 87 -5.11 -9.02 2.13
CA SER A 87 -3.94 -9.82 2.49
C SER A 87 -3.51 -9.60 3.96
N PHE A 88 -3.90 -8.48 4.57
CA PHE A 88 -3.61 -8.13 5.96
C PHE A 88 -4.71 -8.59 6.93
N LYS A 89 -5.29 -9.79 6.73
CA LYS A 89 -6.43 -10.29 7.52
C LYS A 89 -6.23 -10.21 9.03
N ASP A 90 -5.01 -10.48 9.50
CA ASP A 90 -4.66 -10.46 10.92
C ASP A 90 -4.71 -9.04 11.54
N GLU A 91 -4.70 -8.00 10.70
CA GLU A 91 -4.77 -6.58 11.12
C GLU A 91 -6.17 -5.99 10.88
N MET A 92 -6.95 -6.55 9.94
CA MET A 92 -8.29 -6.07 9.57
C MET A 92 -9.41 -6.55 10.52
N ASP A 93 -9.27 -6.20 11.81
CA ASP A 93 -10.36 -6.27 12.78
C ASP A 93 -11.40 -5.16 12.52
N PRO A 94 -12.68 -5.33 12.93
CA PRO A 94 -13.72 -4.31 12.76
C PRO A 94 -13.40 -2.95 13.40
N ASP A 95 -12.58 -2.94 14.45
CA ASP A 95 -12.14 -1.75 15.17
C ASP A 95 -10.79 -1.19 14.66
N THR A 96 -10.34 -1.61 13.47
CA THR A 96 -9.11 -1.13 12.86
C THR A 96 -9.40 -0.11 11.77
N PHE A 97 -8.80 1.08 11.89
CA PHE A 97 -8.71 2.04 10.80
C PHE A 97 -7.52 1.71 9.90
N TYR A 98 -7.76 1.65 8.59
CA TYR A 98 -6.75 1.38 7.56
C TYR A 98 -6.46 2.66 6.76
N ASP A 99 -5.18 2.94 6.54
CA ASP A 99 -4.72 4.01 5.65
C ASP A 99 -3.45 3.59 4.90
N CYS A 100 -3.18 4.21 3.76
CA CYS A 100 -1.92 4.05 3.06
C CYS A 100 -1.48 5.31 2.32
N PHE A 101 -0.17 5.46 2.14
CA PHE A 101 0.41 6.52 1.33
C PHE A 101 1.62 6.01 0.54
N ALA A 102 1.96 6.67 -0.55
CA ALA A 102 3.20 6.40 -1.28
C ALA A 102 4.32 7.35 -0.84
N THR A 103 5.57 6.92 -0.97
CA THR A 103 6.71 7.84 -0.88
C THR A 103 6.70 8.84 -2.04
N GLU A 104 7.35 9.98 -1.86
CA GLU A 104 7.44 11.05 -2.87
C GLU A 104 7.98 10.57 -4.23
N ASP A 105 8.83 9.54 -4.25
CA ASP A 105 9.36 8.91 -5.46
C ASP A 105 8.45 7.83 -6.07
N GLY A 106 7.30 7.53 -5.46
CA GLY A 106 6.35 6.51 -5.90
C GLY A 106 6.85 5.06 -5.76
N LYS A 107 8.05 4.83 -5.23
CA LYS A 107 8.69 3.50 -5.22
C LYS A 107 8.24 2.60 -4.08
N LYS A 108 7.59 3.16 -3.06
CA LYS A 108 7.14 2.42 -1.89
C LYS A 108 5.74 2.85 -1.49
N ILE A 109 4.97 1.89 -0.97
CA ILE A 109 3.68 2.14 -0.33
C ILE A 109 3.79 1.74 1.13
N ILE A 110 3.36 2.64 2.00
CA ILE A 110 3.30 2.42 3.43
C ILE A 110 1.85 2.18 3.82
N PHE A 111 1.57 1.03 4.42
CA PHE A 111 0.27 0.64 4.95
C PHE A 111 0.24 0.81 6.46
N THR A 112 -0.83 1.38 6.98
CA THR A 112 -1.03 1.65 8.40
C THR A 112 -2.35 1.05 8.86
N PHE A 113 -2.30 0.32 9.97
CA PHE A 113 -3.46 -0.27 10.62
C PHE A 113 -3.50 0.22 12.07
N THR A 114 -4.50 1.03 12.43
CA THR A 114 -4.60 1.64 13.76
C THR A 114 -5.81 1.08 14.51
N LYS A 115 -5.57 0.43 15.65
CA LYS A 115 -6.63 -0.13 16.50
C LYS A 115 -7.29 0.96 17.34
N LEU A 116 -8.55 1.27 17.05
CA LEU A 116 -9.32 2.33 17.69
C LEU A 116 -9.56 2.05 19.19
N ASN A 117 -9.71 0.78 19.55
CA ASN A 117 -9.99 0.31 20.90
C ASN A 117 -8.75 0.19 21.81
N LEU A 118 -7.53 0.29 21.26
CA LEU A 118 -6.27 0.08 22.00
C LEU A 118 -5.37 1.32 21.91
N LYS A 119 -5.75 2.47 22.50
CA LYS A 119 -4.92 3.70 22.59
C LYS A 119 -4.10 4.01 21.31
N GLY A 120 -4.66 3.77 20.12
CA GLY A 120 -3.97 4.01 18.85
C GLY A 120 -2.76 3.10 18.59
N ALA A 121 -2.76 1.86 19.10
CA ALA A 121 -1.76 0.86 18.73
C ALA A 121 -1.82 0.65 17.20
N SER A 122 -0.71 0.95 16.54
CA SER A 122 -0.62 0.88 15.09
C SER A 122 0.41 -0.16 14.62
N THR A 123 0.05 -0.87 13.55
CA THR A 123 0.97 -1.73 12.80
C THR A 123 1.28 -1.07 11.45
N TYR A 124 2.56 -1.11 11.05
CA TYR A 124 3.04 -0.50 9.82
C TYR A 124 3.72 -1.51 8.91
N TYR A 125 3.45 -1.40 7.61
CA TYR A 125 4.12 -2.20 6.58
C TYR A 125 4.62 -1.33 5.44
N CYS A 126 5.73 -1.72 4.84
CA CYS A 126 6.30 -1.12 3.64
C CYS A 126 6.34 -2.16 2.52
N TYR A 127 5.68 -1.83 1.42
CA TYR A 127 5.80 -2.55 0.16
C TYR A 127 6.71 -1.76 -0.78
N SER A 128 7.71 -2.43 -1.37
CA SER A 128 8.66 -1.84 -2.31
C SER A 128 8.46 -2.42 -3.70
N PHE A 129 8.20 -1.55 -4.68
CA PHE A 129 8.06 -1.95 -6.09
C PHE A 129 9.37 -2.51 -6.67
N ASP A 130 10.51 -1.88 -6.35
CA ASP A 130 11.83 -2.31 -6.84
C ASP A 130 12.18 -3.77 -6.48
N SER A 131 11.74 -4.22 -5.30
CA SER A 131 12.07 -5.54 -4.77
C SER A 131 10.90 -6.52 -4.75
N ASP A 132 9.71 -6.05 -5.12
CA ASP A 132 8.43 -6.76 -5.01
C ASP A 132 8.24 -7.44 -3.64
N LYS A 133 8.54 -6.70 -2.56
CA LYS A 133 8.55 -7.23 -1.20
C LYS A 133 7.76 -6.39 -0.22
N LEU A 134 6.99 -7.08 0.61
CA LEU A 134 6.33 -6.54 1.79
C LEU A 134 7.18 -6.81 3.04
N SER A 135 7.32 -5.80 3.88
CA SER A 135 8.03 -5.89 5.15
C SER A 135 7.28 -5.14 6.24
N LYS A 136 7.30 -5.66 7.46
CA LYS A 136 6.82 -4.93 8.63
C LYS A 136 7.89 -3.93 9.06
N ILE A 137 7.48 -2.68 9.32
CA ILE A 137 8.38 -1.60 9.75
C ILE A 137 8.03 -1.14 11.17
N ASN A 138 8.97 -0.48 11.83
CA ASN A 138 8.75 0.12 13.14
C ASN A 138 8.22 1.57 12.99
N GLU A 139 7.79 2.17 14.10
CA GLU A 139 7.25 3.53 14.13
C GLU A 139 8.27 4.60 13.70
N VAL A 140 9.56 4.40 13.98
CA VAL A 140 10.62 5.34 13.59
C VAL A 140 10.77 5.40 12.07
N ASP A 141 10.79 4.24 11.41
CA ASP A 141 10.87 4.16 9.96
C ASP A 141 9.57 4.66 9.30
N TYR A 142 8.41 4.35 9.89
CA TYR A 142 7.13 4.93 9.47
C TYR A 142 7.17 6.47 9.48
N LYS A 143 7.64 7.10 10.56
CA LYS A 143 7.72 8.56 10.67
C LYS A 143 8.62 9.16 9.58
N LYS A 144 9.78 8.54 9.34
CA LYS A 144 10.68 8.97 8.24
C LYS A 144 10.01 8.87 6.87
N TYR A 145 9.27 7.78 6.61
CA TYR A 145 8.53 7.68 5.35
C TYR A 145 7.41 8.71 5.26
N ARG A 146 6.72 8.99 6.38
CA ARG A 146 5.63 9.97 6.40
C ARG A 146 6.12 11.39 6.14
N GLU A 147 7.31 11.75 6.61
CA GLU A 147 7.97 13.03 6.31
C GLU A 147 8.33 13.19 4.82
N ASN A 148 8.47 12.08 4.08
CA ASN A 148 8.76 12.04 2.65
C ASN A 148 7.61 11.37 1.88
N ALA A 149 6.38 11.54 2.37
CA ALA A 149 5.18 11.05 1.70
C ALA A 149 4.88 11.94 0.49
N PHE A 150 4.35 11.34 -0.57
CA PHE A 150 3.79 12.11 -1.67
C PHE A 150 2.66 13.00 -1.14
N GLU A 151 2.82 14.31 -1.28
CA GLU A 151 1.82 15.28 -0.86
C GLU A 151 0.67 15.29 -1.86
N ASN A 152 -0.44 14.66 -1.50
CA ASN A 152 -1.67 14.89 -2.21
C ASN A 152 -2.24 16.26 -1.80
N SER A 153 -2.38 17.14 -2.78
CA SER A 153 -3.16 18.37 -2.67
C SER A 153 -4.65 18.00 -2.59
N ARG A 154 -5.10 17.67 -1.38
CA ARG A 154 -6.52 17.50 -1.09
C ARG A 154 -7.21 18.83 -1.39
N ASN A 155 -7.79 18.98 -2.58
CA ASN A 155 -8.58 20.16 -2.87
C ASN A 155 -9.78 20.22 -1.93
N ASP A 156 -9.99 21.43 -1.47
CA ASP A 156 -11.06 21.87 -0.59
C ASP A 156 -12.38 21.19 -0.94
N ILE A 157 -13.03 20.64 0.09
CA ILE A 157 -14.43 20.15 0.04
C ILE A 157 -15.40 21.22 -0.50
N ASN A 158 -14.96 22.48 -0.58
CA ASN A 158 -15.75 23.65 -0.93
C ASN A 158 -15.54 24.18 -2.37
N ASP A 159 -14.58 23.67 -3.14
CA ASP A 159 -14.41 24.05 -4.54
C ASP A 159 -15.31 23.17 -5.42
N ASP A 160 -16.57 23.59 -5.50
CA ASP A 160 -17.58 23.23 -6.51
C ASP A 160 -17.68 21.74 -6.84
N ILE A 161 -18.33 21.08 -5.87
CA ILE A 161 -19.40 20.09 -6.03
C ILE A 161 -20.43 20.60 -7.05
N ASP A 162 -20.05 20.70 -8.32
CA ASP A 162 -21.02 21.02 -9.38
C ASP A 162 -21.57 19.76 -10.05
N ASN A 163 -21.03 18.56 -9.77
CA ASN A 163 -21.63 17.26 -10.10
C ASN A 163 -20.83 16.12 -9.46
N ASN A 164 -21.29 15.54 -8.34
CA ASN A 164 -21.01 14.23 -7.68
C ASN A 164 -20.06 13.18 -8.32
N THR A 165 -18.98 13.56 -8.99
CA THR A 165 -18.20 12.66 -9.85
C THR A 165 -16.70 12.92 -9.77
N ARG A 166 -16.23 14.11 -9.38
CA ARG A 166 -14.79 14.40 -9.23
C ARG A 166 -14.31 14.03 -7.84
N THR A 167 -13.31 13.16 -7.75
CA THR A 167 -12.68 12.73 -6.48
C THR A 167 -11.17 12.68 -6.65
N GLY A 168 -10.39 13.04 -5.64
CA GLY A 168 -8.92 12.95 -5.64
C GLY A 168 -8.27 13.76 -6.76
N LEU A 169 -7.90 15.01 -6.47
CA LEU A 169 -7.06 15.83 -7.34
C LEU A 169 -5.62 15.77 -6.83
N THR A 170 -4.64 15.79 -7.73
CA THR A 170 -3.25 16.07 -7.36
C THR A 170 -2.55 16.83 -8.47
N TYR A 171 -1.73 17.82 -8.09
CA TYR A 171 -0.89 18.57 -9.01
C TYR A 171 0.48 17.87 -9.16
N ILE A 172 0.93 17.75 -10.41
CA ILE A 172 2.30 17.33 -10.78
C ILE A 172 3.16 18.59 -10.99
N SER A 173 2.56 19.63 -11.58
CA SER A 173 3.12 20.98 -11.71
C SER A 173 1.99 22.01 -11.88
N ASP A 174 2.31 23.29 -12.03
CA ASP A 174 1.31 24.36 -12.20
C ASP A 174 0.39 24.18 -13.42
N THR A 175 0.85 23.48 -14.47
CA THR A 175 0.06 23.23 -15.69
C THR A 175 -0.27 21.76 -15.92
N GLU A 176 0.09 20.89 -14.96
CA GLU A 176 -0.03 19.45 -15.08
C GLU A 176 -0.65 18.85 -13.81
N TYR A 177 -1.82 18.23 -13.92
CA TYR A 177 -2.52 17.64 -12.77
C TYR A 177 -3.39 16.45 -13.18
N ILE A 178 -3.78 15.65 -12.19
CA ILE A 178 -4.65 14.49 -12.38
C ILE A 178 -5.81 14.56 -11.41
N TYR A 179 -7.01 14.24 -11.89
CA TYR A 179 -8.17 13.98 -11.03
C TYR A 179 -8.87 12.68 -11.39
N LEU A 180 -9.66 12.11 -10.47
CA LEU A 180 -10.50 10.95 -10.76
C LEU A 180 -11.95 11.36 -11.03
N LEU A 181 -12.58 10.68 -11.98
CA LEU A 181 -14.02 10.67 -12.18
C LEU A 181 -14.61 9.33 -11.68
N THR A 182 -15.74 9.41 -10.96
CA THR A 182 -16.42 8.28 -10.30
C THR A 182 -17.93 8.29 -10.56
N PRO A 183 -18.37 8.16 -11.83
CA PRO A 183 -19.76 8.42 -12.23
C PRO A 183 -20.83 7.55 -11.55
N GLU A 184 -20.50 6.34 -11.07
CA GLU A 184 -21.50 5.41 -10.48
C GLU A 184 -21.07 4.72 -9.17
N MET A 185 -20.14 5.27 -8.39
CA MET A 185 -19.62 4.62 -7.16
C MET A 185 -19.25 3.14 -7.34
N ILE A 186 -18.79 2.77 -8.54
CA ILE A 186 -18.35 1.42 -8.92
C ILE A 186 -16.89 1.51 -9.34
N ILE A 187 -16.06 0.60 -8.83
CA ILE A 187 -14.60 0.62 -9.07
C ILE A 187 -14.29 0.55 -10.57
N GLY A 188 -14.98 -0.30 -11.33
CA GLY A 188 -14.79 -0.43 -12.76
C GLY A 188 -14.98 0.87 -13.56
N ASN A 189 -15.74 1.80 -13.01
CA ASN A 189 -16.09 3.07 -13.65
C ASN A 189 -15.13 4.22 -13.31
N ILE A 190 -14.10 3.97 -12.49
CA ILE A 190 -13.11 4.99 -12.17
C ILE A 190 -12.31 5.36 -13.43
N VAL A 191 -12.29 6.65 -13.75
CA VAL A 191 -11.51 7.24 -14.84
C VAL A 191 -10.50 8.20 -14.26
N ALA A 192 -9.22 8.07 -14.63
CA ALA A 192 -8.23 9.11 -14.38
C ALA A 192 -8.26 10.11 -15.53
N VAL A 193 -8.38 11.40 -15.19
CA VAL A 193 -8.27 12.50 -16.14
C VAL A 193 -6.96 13.20 -15.91
N TYR A 194 -6.05 13.06 -16.86
CA TYR A 194 -4.77 13.76 -16.88
C TYR A 194 -4.93 15.06 -17.65
N VAL A 195 -4.55 16.17 -17.04
CA VAL A 195 -4.62 17.49 -17.64
C VAL A 195 -3.22 18.04 -17.79
N LYS A 196 -2.87 18.44 -19.01
CA LYS A 196 -1.61 19.12 -19.31
C LYS A 196 -1.87 20.28 -20.25
N ASP A 197 -1.43 21.48 -19.85
CA ASP A 197 -1.59 22.71 -20.64
C ASP A 197 -3.06 22.94 -21.08
N SER A 198 -4.00 22.70 -20.16
CA SER A 198 -5.46 22.76 -20.37
C SER A 198 -6.06 21.70 -21.31
N VAL A 199 -5.29 20.69 -21.70
CA VAL A 199 -5.77 19.55 -22.51
C VAL A 199 -6.04 18.36 -21.60
N GLU A 200 -7.27 17.87 -21.62
CA GLU A 200 -7.68 16.67 -20.87
C GLU A 200 -7.46 15.39 -21.68
N THR A 201 -6.90 14.37 -21.03
CA THR A 201 -6.78 13.00 -21.55
C THR A 201 -7.40 12.01 -20.57
N TYR A 202 -8.26 11.13 -21.07
CA TYR A 202 -9.08 10.24 -20.25
C TYR A 202 -8.53 8.81 -20.28
N TYR A 203 -8.35 8.22 -19.09
CA TYR A 203 -7.83 6.87 -18.92
C TYR A 203 -8.81 6.01 -18.11
N GLN A 204 -9.37 4.98 -18.74
CA GLN A 204 -10.16 3.97 -18.02
C GLN A 204 -9.19 3.02 -17.31
N ILE A 205 -9.22 3.01 -15.97
CA ILE A 205 -8.24 2.26 -15.18
C ILE A 205 -8.49 0.74 -15.25
N PHE A 206 -9.75 0.31 -15.26
CA PHE A 206 -10.15 -1.10 -15.04
C PHE A 206 -10.78 -1.79 -16.26
N LYS A 207 -10.23 -1.59 -17.47
CA LYS A 207 -10.71 -2.29 -18.68
C LYS A 207 -10.17 -3.70 -18.84
#